data_AF-A0A660UH64-F1
#
_entry.id   AF-A0A660UH64-F1
#
_cell.length_a   1.000
_cell.length_b   1.000
_cell.length_c   1.000
_cell.angle_alpha   90.00
_cell.angle_beta   90.00
_cell.angle_gamma   90.00
#
_symmetry.space_group_name_H-M   'P 1'
#
loop_
_entity.id
_entity.type
_entity.pdbx_description
1 polymer ?
#
loop_
_entity_poly.entity_id
_entity_poly.type
_entity_poly.pdbx_seq_one_letter_code
_entity_poly.pdbx_strand_id
1 'polypeptide(L)'
;MRFKIAAMLGLALLALSACTKYEYDLEQFSHTTFDETMPSWSPDGTLLAYTTSEGEGDIVIAELKTLRVTKLTSGDAKDLAPCWSPDGRKIAFASDR
;
A
#
# COMPACT_ATOMS: atom_id res chain seq x y z
N MET A 1 -10.03 -30.05 41.86
CA MET A 1 -11.49 -30.22 41.91
C MET A 1 -12.12 -28.87 41.51
N ARG A 2 -12.93 -28.84 40.45
CA ARG A 2 -13.47 -27.62 39.82
C ARG A 2 -14.61 -27.02 40.67
N PHE A 3 -14.68 -25.69 40.78
CA PHE A 3 -15.93 -24.99 41.12
C PHE A 3 -16.21 -23.92 40.06
N LYS A 4 -17.41 -24.03 39.47
CA LYS A 4 -18.03 -23.08 38.53
C LYS A 4 -18.88 -22.10 39.34
N ILE A 5 -18.85 -20.80 38.98
CA ILE A 5 -19.93 -19.83 39.20
C ILE A 5 -19.99 -19.01 37.89
N ALA A 6 -20.82 -19.38 36.91
CA ALA A 6 -22.17 -18.84 36.65
C ALA A 6 -22.13 -17.32 36.36
N ALA A 7 -21.98 -16.90 35.11
CA ALA A 7 -23.07 -16.70 34.14
C ALA A 7 -24.12 -15.66 34.61
N MET A 8 -23.77 -14.36 34.59
CA MET A 8 -24.74 -13.25 34.70
C MET A 8 -24.26 -11.94 34.05
N LEU A 9 -23.28 -12.00 33.13
CA LEU A 9 -22.75 -10.84 32.40
C LEU A 9 -22.57 -11.11 30.89
N GLY A 10 -23.39 -12.01 30.33
CA GLY A 10 -23.27 -12.47 28.95
C GLY A 10 -23.95 -11.60 27.89
N LEU A 11 -24.92 -10.74 28.25
CA LEU A 11 -25.78 -10.11 27.23
C LEU A 11 -25.56 -8.60 27.00
N ALA A 12 -24.90 -7.89 27.91
CA ALA A 12 -24.61 -6.46 27.73
C ALA A 12 -23.26 -6.18 27.03
N LEU A 13 -22.32 -7.13 27.07
CA LEU A 13 -21.00 -6.96 26.45
C LEU A 13 -21.00 -7.23 24.93
N LEU A 14 -21.95 -8.03 24.45
CA LEU A 14 -22.05 -8.39 23.02
C LEU A 14 -22.52 -7.23 22.14
N ALA A 15 -23.27 -6.27 22.69
CA ALA A 15 -23.73 -5.09 21.94
C ALA A 15 -22.63 -4.02 21.77
N LEU A 16 -21.68 -3.91 22.71
CA LEU A 16 -20.54 -3.01 22.57
C LEU A 16 -19.46 -3.58 21.63
N SER A 17 -19.31 -4.91 21.57
CA SER A 17 -18.33 -5.58 20.72
C SER A 17 -18.68 -5.59 19.23
N ALA A 18 -19.93 -5.29 18.85
CA ALA A 18 -20.34 -5.23 17.46
C ALA A 18 -20.00 -3.89 16.78
N CYS A 19 -19.67 -2.84 17.55
CA CYS A 19 -19.39 -1.50 17.03
C CYS A 19 -17.89 -1.22 16.84
N THR A 20 -16.99 -2.05 17.38
CA THR A 20 -15.53 -1.91 17.25
C THR A 20 -14.97 -2.83 16.16
N LYS A 21 -15.54 -2.81 14.95
CA LYS A 21 -15.17 -3.78 13.91
C LYS A 21 -14.55 -3.16 12.67
N TYR A 22 -13.57 -2.29 12.86
CA TYR A 22 -12.60 -1.92 11.83
C TYR A 22 -11.25 -1.74 12.49
N GLU A 23 -10.67 -2.84 12.97
CA GLU A 23 -9.22 -2.89 13.20
C GLU A 23 -8.56 -2.96 11.82
N TYR A 24 -7.77 -1.94 11.49
CA TYR A 24 -6.97 -1.94 10.27
C TYR A 24 -5.66 -2.65 10.57
N ASP A 25 -5.42 -3.75 9.85
CA ASP A 25 -4.13 -4.44 9.87
C ASP A 25 -3.20 -3.72 8.88
N LEU A 26 -2.52 -2.70 9.39
CA LEU A 26 -1.64 -1.86 8.59
C LEU A 26 -0.22 -2.40 8.65
N GLU A 27 0.27 -2.89 7.51
CA GLU A 27 1.64 -3.34 7.36
C GLU A 27 2.46 -2.33 6.56
N GLN A 28 3.71 -2.13 6.97
CA GLN A 28 4.67 -1.35 6.20
C GLN A 28 5.10 -2.16 4.98
N PHE A 29 4.86 -1.62 3.79
CA PHE A 29 5.18 -2.28 2.53
C PHE A 29 6.66 -2.11 2.11
N SER A 30 7.20 -0.89 2.23
CA SER A 30 8.56 -0.54 1.83
C SER A 30 9.41 -0.20 3.04
N HIS A 31 10.69 -0.60 3.00
CA HIS A 31 11.67 -0.35 4.06
C HIS A 31 12.85 0.50 3.59
N THR A 32 12.69 1.24 2.48
CA THR A 32 13.75 2.12 1.97
C THR A 32 13.88 3.39 2.83
N THR A 33 15.00 4.10 2.67
CA THR A 33 15.23 5.41 3.32
C THR A 33 14.96 6.59 2.39
N PHE A 34 14.48 6.33 1.17
CA PHE A 34 14.19 7.34 0.16
C PHE A 34 12.75 7.82 0.30
N ASP A 35 12.46 9.03 -0.18
CA ASP A 35 11.09 9.51 -0.25
C ASP A 35 10.35 8.77 -1.36
N GLU A 36 9.20 8.19 -1.02
CA GLU A 36 8.33 7.44 -1.93
C GLU A 36 6.99 8.16 -2.00
N THR A 37 6.67 8.74 -3.17
CA THR A 37 5.55 9.66 -3.33
C THR A 37 4.73 9.38 -4.58
N MET A 38 3.57 10.03 -4.70
CA MET A 38 2.69 9.97 -5.88
C MET A 38 2.28 8.53 -6.27
N PRO A 39 1.72 7.74 -5.33
CA PRO A 39 1.34 6.36 -5.61
C PRO A 39 0.19 6.28 -6.64
N SER A 40 0.27 5.29 -7.52
CA SER A 40 -0.77 4.93 -8.48
C SER A 40 -0.93 3.42 -8.55
N TRP A 41 -2.13 2.95 -8.25
CA TRP A 41 -2.47 1.52 -8.27
C TRP A 41 -2.74 1.06 -9.70
N SER A 42 -2.27 -0.15 -10.04
CA SER A 42 -2.72 -0.80 -11.26
C SER A 42 -4.22 -1.11 -11.19
N PRO A 43 -4.94 -1.17 -12.33
CA PRO A 43 -6.38 -1.40 -12.35
C PRO A 43 -6.83 -2.71 -11.68
N ASP A 44 -5.97 -3.73 -11.68
CA ASP A 44 -6.20 -5.03 -11.05
C ASP A 44 -5.79 -5.07 -9.56
N GLY A 45 -5.22 -3.98 -9.03
CA GLY A 45 -4.79 -3.85 -7.65
C GLY A 45 -3.56 -4.68 -7.27
N THR A 46 -2.83 -5.26 -8.23
CA THR A 46 -1.68 -6.13 -7.93
C THR A 46 -0.35 -5.40 -7.88
N LEU A 47 -0.27 -4.23 -8.52
CA LEU A 47 0.93 -3.42 -8.64
C LEU A 47 0.70 -2.00 -8.12
N LEU A 48 1.77 -1.40 -7.59
CA LEU A 48 1.82 0.00 -7.18
C LEU A 48 2.95 0.69 -7.94
N ALA A 49 2.63 1.69 -8.76
CA ALA A 49 3.62 2.58 -9.33
C ALA A 49 3.80 3.79 -8.41
N TYR A 50 5.03 4.25 -8.20
CA TYR A 50 5.32 5.42 -7.38
C TYR A 50 6.61 6.10 -7.83
N THR A 51 6.82 7.32 -7.37
CA THR A 51 8.04 8.09 -7.57
C THR A 51 9.00 7.88 -6.40
N THR A 52 10.27 7.59 -6.65
CA THR A 52 11.33 7.49 -5.64
C THR A 52 12.35 8.62 -5.75
N SER A 53 12.88 9.08 -4.62
CA SER A 53 14.01 10.00 -4.52
C SER A 53 15.38 9.31 -4.48
N GLU A 54 15.47 8.02 -4.82
CA GLU A 54 16.77 7.34 -4.98
C GLU A 54 17.61 7.94 -6.12
N GLY A 55 16.96 8.52 -7.14
CA GLY A 55 17.56 9.41 -8.14
C GLY A 55 17.00 10.83 -8.04
N GLU A 56 16.96 11.56 -9.16
CA GLU A 56 16.35 12.91 -9.20
C GLU A 56 14.81 12.89 -9.15
N GLY A 57 14.22 11.71 -9.34
CA GLY A 57 12.80 11.43 -9.41
C GLY A 57 12.58 10.32 -10.42
N ASP A 58 12.47 9.08 -9.94
CA ASP A 58 12.36 7.91 -10.82
C ASP A 58 11.04 7.17 -10.58
N ILE A 59 10.52 6.56 -11.64
CA ILE A 59 9.32 5.72 -11.57
C ILE A 59 9.71 4.29 -11.22
N VAL A 60 9.03 3.75 -10.21
CA VAL A 60 9.21 2.39 -9.72
C VAL A 60 7.87 1.68 -9.69
N ILE A 61 7.86 0.38 -9.98
CA ILE A 61 6.73 -0.52 -9.76
C ILE A 61 7.05 -1.48 -8.62
N ALA A 62 6.12 -1.61 -7.69
CA ALA A 62 6.07 -2.59 -6.63
C ALA A 62 4.99 -3.65 -6.91
N GLU A 63 5.33 -4.93 -6.79
CA GLU A 63 4.37 -6.04 -6.78
C GLU A 63 3.95 -6.35 -5.34
N LEU A 64 2.66 -6.22 -5.04
CA LEU A 64 2.21 -6.17 -3.65
C LEU A 64 2.23 -7.52 -2.94
N LYS A 65 2.09 -8.60 -3.69
CA LYS A 65 2.10 -9.96 -3.12
C LYS A 65 3.51 -10.44 -2.77
N THR A 66 4.50 -10.06 -3.58
CA THR A 66 5.87 -10.56 -3.48
C THR A 66 6.82 -9.54 -2.86
N LEU A 67 6.37 -8.30 -2.70
CA LEU A 67 7.17 -7.13 -2.34
C LEU A 67 8.33 -6.88 -3.34
N ARG A 68 8.23 -7.43 -4.56
CA ARG A 68 9.25 -7.23 -5.58
C ARG A 68 9.14 -5.82 -6.15
N VAL A 69 10.27 -5.11 -6.15
CA VAL A 69 10.38 -3.75 -6.66
C VAL A 69 11.17 -3.76 -7.97
N THR A 70 10.68 -3.05 -8.99
CA THR A 70 11.30 -2.89 -10.31
C THR A 70 11.35 -1.42 -10.69
N LYS A 71 12.55 -0.90 -10.92
CA LYS A 71 12.76 0.47 -11.39
C LYS A 71 12.47 0.55 -12.90
N LEU A 72 11.63 1.50 -13.31
CA LEU A 72 11.23 1.69 -14.71
C LEU A 72 12.01 2.79 -15.42
N THR A 73 12.37 3.83 -14.69
CA THR A 73 13.17 4.94 -15.22
C THR A 73 14.41 5.17 -14.37
N SER A 74 15.41 5.83 -14.97
CA SER A 74 16.66 6.16 -14.32
C SER A 74 17.35 7.30 -15.06
N GLY A 75 18.06 8.15 -14.34
CA GLY A 75 18.96 9.17 -14.89
C GLY A 75 18.82 10.50 -14.16
N ASP A 76 19.26 11.56 -14.81
CA ASP A 76 19.32 12.92 -14.22
C ASP A 76 18.04 13.74 -14.46
N ALA A 77 17.03 13.16 -15.11
CA ALA A 77 15.74 13.81 -15.36
C ALA A 77 14.74 13.45 -14.26
N LYS A 78 13.76 14.32 -14.04
CA LYS A 78 12.67 14.08 -13.10
C LYS A 78 11.50 13.43 -13.80
N ASP A 79 11.34 12.13 -13.57
CA ASP A 79 10.19 11.36 -13.99
C ASP A 79 9.22 11.20 -12.80
N LEU A 80 8.08 11.89 -12.84
CA LEU A 80 7.16 12.06 -11.71
C LEU A 80 5.73 11.67 -12.07
N ALA A 81 4.88 11.54 -11.04
CA ALA A 81 3.43 11.43 -11.20
C ALA A 81 2.97 10.26 -12.09
N PRO A 82 3.36 9.00 -11.79
CA PRO A 82 2.96 7.87 -12.60
C PRO A 82 1.43 7.69 -12.59
N CYS A 83 0.87 7.29 -13.72
CA CYS A 83 -0.54 6.93 -13.86
C CYS A 83 -0.69 5.70 -14.75
N TRP A 84 -1.35 4.67 -14.23
CA TRP A 84 -1.67 3.48 -14.99
C TRP A 84 -2.75 3.76 -16.04
N SER A 85 -2.52 3.22 -17.23
CA SER A 85 -3.58 3.08 -18.25
C SER A 85 -4.70 2.16 -17.74
N PRO A 86 -5.96 2.35 -18.21
CA PRO A 86 -7.10 1.54 -17.76
C PRO A 86 -6.96 0.04 -18.05
N ASP A 87 -6.18 -0.34 -19.06
CA ASP A 87 -5.90 -1.74 -19.40
C ASP A 87 -4.70 -2.33 -18.61
N GLY A 88 -4.03 -1.51 -17.79
CA GLY A 88 -2.88 -1.92 -16.99
C GLY A 88 -1.60 -2.20 -17.78
N ARG A 89 -1.55 -1.86 -19.09
CA ARG A 89 -0.41 -2.25 -19.95
C ARG A 89 0.65 -1.17 -20.09
N LYS A 90 0.32 0.06 -19.73
CA LYS A 90 1.17 1.25 -19.86
C LYS A 90 1.08 2.13 -18.63
N ILE A 91 2.14 2.89 -18.42
CA ILE A 91 2.20 3.97 -17.44
C ILE A 91 2.54 5.26 -18.20
N ALA A 92 1.78 6.32 -17.90
CA ALA A 92 2.15 7.69 -18.26
C ALA A 92 2.81 8.36 -17.04
N PHE A 93 3.76 9.26 -17.27
CA PHE A 93 4.44 10.06 -16.25
C PHE A 93 4.84 11.41 -16.83
N ALA A 94 5.07 12.40 -15.97
CA ALA A 94 5.63 13.69 -16.35
C ALA A 94 7.15 13.61 -16.34
N SER A 95 7.80 14.14 -17.37
CA SER A 95 9.27 14.20 -17.48
C SER A 95 9.71 15.63 -17.79
N ASP A 96 10.85 16.06 -17.26
CA ASP A 96 11.46 17.36 -17.54
C ASP A 96 12.55 17.33 -18.62
N ARG A 97 12.71 16.18 -19.27
CA ARG A 97 13.62 15.98 -20.41
C ARG A 97 13.04 16.48 -21.73
#